data_AF-A0A9W4T295-F1
#
_entry.id   AF-A0A9W4T295-F1
#
_cell.length_a   1.000
_cell.length_b   1.000
_cell.length_c   1.000
_cell.angle_alpha   90.00
_cell.angle_beta   90.00
_cell.angle_gamma   90.00
#
_symmetry.space_group_name_H-M   'P 1'
#
loop_
_entity.id
_entity.type
_entity.pdbx_description
1 polymer ?
#
loop_
_entity_poly.entity_id
_entity_poly.type
_entity_poly.pdbx_seq_one_letter_code
_entity_poly.pdbx_strand_id
1 'polypeptide(L)'
;MNNDVSVNISYNETPHNGKPISMMKISPNGLILVTYSEDDKTFCVWKVESFKKVIESKRLDRLDDQHIIFCKNKESNIVDMCINDEKDKKILAYIDDEHKIKIIDMNNGLQEIKLNFEME
;
A
#
# COMPACT_ATOMS: atom_id res chain seq x y z
N MET A 1 -23.44 15.35 2.54
CA MET A 1 -22.26 15.96 3.17
C MET A 1 -21.09 15.04 2.88
N ASN A 2 -20.27 15.40 1.89
CA ASN A 2 -19.12 14.62 1.48
C ASN A 2 -17.94 15.03 2.37
N ASN A 3 -17.58 14.17 3.32
CA ASN A 3 -16.29 14.28 3.99
C ASN A 3 -15.26 13.68 3.04
N ASP A 4 -14.79 14.49 2.10
CA ASP A 4 -13.50 14.26 1.46
C ASP A 4 -12.45 14.28 2.57
N VAL A 5 -12.07 13.09 3.04
CA VAL A 5 -10.87 12.91 3.85
C VAL A 5 -9.70 13.11 2.90
N SER A 6 -9.28 14.37 2.75
CA SER A 6 -7.98 14.70 2.20
C SER A 6 -6.93 14.03 3.09
N VAL A 7 -6.37 12.92 2.60
CA VAL A 7 -5.19 12.31 3.20
C VAL A 7 -4.06 13.30 3.01
N ASN A 8 -3.80 14.11 4.04
CA ASN A 8 -2.64 14.98 4.12
C ASN A 8 -1.40 14.10 4.19
N ILE A 9 -0.79 13.82 3.03
CA ILE A 9 0.56 13.28 3.00
C ILE A 9 1.48 14.47 3.25
N SER A 10 1.93 14.61 4.49
CA SER A 10 3.08 15.44 4.84
C SER A 10 4.29 14.87 4.08
N TYR A 11 4.73 15.56 3.03
CA TYR A 11 5.89 15.18 2.20
C TYR A 11 7.24 15.15 2.97
N ASN A 12 7.22 15.34 4.30
CA ASN A 12 8.40 15.37 5.17
C ASN A 12 8.53 14.14 6.09
N GLU A 13 7.62 13.18 6.03
CA GLU A 13 7.70 11.99 6.88
C GLU A 13 8.45 10.86 6.18
N THR A 14 9.55 10.41 6.79
CA THR A 14 10.28 9.21 6.35
C THR A 14 9.29 8.04 6.29
N PRO A 15 9.29 7.21 5.23
CA PRO A 15 8.43 6.04 5.16
C PRO A 15 8.57 5.19 6.43
N HIS A 16 7.42 4.72 6.93
CA HIS A 16 7.32 4.01 8.21
C HIS A 16 7.91 4.78 9.40
N ASN A 17 7.93 6.11 9.38
CA ASN A 17 8.55 6.95 10.41
C ASN A 17 10.01 6.55 10.73
N GLY A 18 10.71 6.00 9.73
CA GLY A 18 12.07 5.46 9.88
C GLY A 18 12.17 4.12 10.65
N LYS A 19 11.06 3.43 10.88
CA LYS A 19 11.01 2.12 11.54
C LYS A 19 11.34 0.97 10.57
N PRO A 20 11.80 -0.19 11.11
CA PRO A 20 12.07 -1.37 10.30
C PRO A 20 10.83 -1.90 9.59
N ILE A 21 11.00 -2.34 8.34
CA ILE A 21 9.95 -3.03 7.58
C ILE A 21 9.91 -4.49 8.04
N SER A 22 8.74 -4.94 8.51
CA SER A 22 8.51 -6.32 8.96
C SER A 22 7.91 -7.21 7.88
N MET A 23 7.19 -6.63 6.92
CA MET A 23 6.52 -7.39 5.85
C MET A 23 6.49 -6.64 4.52
N MET A 24 6.55 -7.38 3.42
CA MET A 24 6.49 -6.84 2.07
C MET A 24 5.68 -7.76 1.14
N LYS A 25 4.95 -7.17 0.20
CA LYS A 25 4.21 -7.89 -0.86
C LYS A 25 4.39 -7.16 -2.18
N ILE A 26 4.68 -7.90 -3.24
CA ILE A 26 4.77 -7.40 -4.61
C ILE A 26 3.54 -7.86 -5.37
N SER A 27 3.00 -6.98 -6.21
CA SER A 27 1.83 -7.29 -7.02
C SER A 27 2.17 -8.22 -8.20
N PRO A 28 1.21 -9.00 -8.72
CA PRO A 28 1.44 -9.95 -9.82
C PRO A 28 2.17 -9.38 -11.06
N ASN A 29 1.89 -8.14 -11.46
CA ASN A 29 2.54 -7.46 -12.59
C ASN A 29 3.89 -6.80 -12.22
N GLY A 30 4.28 -6.81 -10.95
CA GLY A 30 5.55 -6.30 -10.44
C GLY A 30 5.66 -4.77 -10.38
N LEU A 31 4.57 -4.03 -10.62
CA LEU A 31 4.56 -2.56 -10.66
C LEU A 31 4.09 -1.92 -9.34
N ILE A 32 3.65 -2.73 -8.36
CA ILE A 32 3.26 -2.26 -7.04
C ILE A 32 3.99 -3.07 -5.98
N LEU A 33 4.57 -2.37 -5.02
CA LEU A 33 5.10 -2.93 -3.78
C LEU A 33 4.28 -2.37 -2.63
N VAL A 34 3.94 -3.20 -1.65
CA VAL A 34 3.37 -2.79 -0.37
C VAL A 34 4.33 -3.23 0.72
N THR A 35 4.71 -2.31 1.59
CA THR A 35 5.57 -2.56 2.75
C THR A 35 4.78 -2.29 4.02
N TYR A 36 5.10 -2.98 5.10
CA TYR A 36 4.48 -2.82 6.41
C TYR A 36 5.54 -2.83 7.50
N SER A 37 5.36 -1.97 8.48
CA SER A 37 6.16 -1.91 9.71
C SER A 37 5.25 -2.20 10.88
N GLU A 38 5.59 -3.23 11.64
CA GLU A 38 4.86 -3.62 12.85
C GLU A 38 5.10 -2.62 14.00
N ASP A 39 6.30 -2.05 14.08
CA ASP A 39 6.74 -1.13 15.15
C ASP A 39 5.93 0.17 15.20
N ASP A 40 5.50 0.69 14.05
CA ASP A 40 4.66 1.89 13.95
C ASP A 40 3.29 1.62 13.31
N LYS A 41 2.99 0.36 12.99
CA LYS A 41 1.73 -0.09 12.38
C LYS A 41 1.37 0.64 11.09
N THR A 42 2.37 1.08 10.33
CA THR A 42 2.13 1.72 9.02
C THR A 42 2.29 0.72 7.90
N PHE A 43 1.42 0.79 6.90
CA PHE A 43 1.70 0.23 5.58
C PHE A 43 1.88 1.36 4.56
N CYS A 44 2.83 1.16 3.65
CA CYS A 44 3.13 2.09 2.56
C CYS A 44 3.02 1.37 1.23
N VAL A 45 2.53 2.07 0.21
CA VAL A 45 2.34 1.52 -1.13
C VAL A 45 3.16 2.31 -2.11
N TRP A 46 3.87 1.57 -2.95
CA TRP A 46 4.91 2.08 -3.82
C TRP A 46 4.59 1.73 -5.27
N LYS A 47 4.76 2.70 -6.16
CA LYS A 47 4.77 2.46 -7.59
C LYS A 47 6.18 2.07 -8.00
N VAL A 48 6.35 0.86 -8.52
CA VAL A 48 7.64 0.41 -9.06
C VAL A 48 7.68 0.78 -10.54
N GLU A 49 8.67 1.54 -10.97
CA GLU A 49 8.91 1.72 -12.41
C GLU A 49 9.35 0.39 -13.03
N SER A 50 8.81 0.08 -14.20
CA SER A 50 9.25 -1.10 -14.95
C SER A 50 10.77 -1.03 -15.17
N PHE A 51 11.49 -2.10 -14.81
CA PHE A 51 12.93 -2.25 -15.09
C PHE A 51 13.27 -1.93 -16.55
N LYS A 52 12.36 -2.21 -17.48
CA LYS A 52 12.52 -1.88 -18.90
C LYS A 52 12.73 -0.38 -19.12
N LYS A 53 11.95 0.47 -18.45
CA LYS A 53 12.04 1.94 -18.56
C LYS A 53 13.32 2.48 -17.92
N VAL A 54 13.78 1.88 -16.81
CA VAL A 54 15.05 2.22 -16.15
C VAL A 54 16.25 1.86 -17.04
N ILE A 55 16.23 0.66 -17.64
CA ILE A 55 17.27 0.19 -18.57
C ILE A 55 17.28 1.03 -19.86
N GLU A 56 16.10 1.29 -20.45
CA GLU A 56 15.97 2.08 -21.68
C GLU A 56 16.37 3.55 -21.46
N SER A 57 16.06 4.12 -20.30
CA SER A 57 16.41 5.50 -19.99
C SER A 57 17.89 5.69 -19.64
N LYS A 58 18.66 4.60 -19.40
CA LYS A 58 20.07 4.62 -18.95
C LYS A 58 20.34 5.53 -17.74
N ARG A 59 19.29 5.90 -17.01
CA ARG A 59 19.34 6.84 -15.89
C ARG A 59 19.18 6.08 -14.58
N LEU A 60 20.22 5.33 -14.20
CA LEU A 60 20.32 4.74 -12.86
C LEU A 60 20.49 5.81 -11.77
N ASP A 61 20.88 7.01 -12.17
CA ASP A 61 21.20 8.18 -11.34
C ASP A 61 19.99 9.01 -10.93
N ARG A 62 18.78 8.68 -11.40
CA ARG A 62 17.53 9.41 -11.12
C ARG A 62 16.44 8.51 -10.53
N LEU A 63 16.81 7.58 -9.66
CA LEU A 63 15.84 6.97 -8.74
C LEU A 63 15.49 7.93 -7.59
N ASP A 64 15.38 9.23 -7.91
CA ASP A 64 15.24 10.31 -6.95
C ASP A 64 13.82 10.26 -6.35
N ASP A 65 13.76 9.63 -5.18
CA ASP A 65 12.92 9.91 -4.01
C ASP A 65 11.40 9.88 -4.06
N GLN A 66 10.70 9.65 -5.19
CA GLN A 66 9.22 9.67 -5.14
C GLN A 66 8.53 8.52 -5.87
N HIS A 67 8.41 7.41 -5.15
CA HIS A 67 7.62 6.25 -5.56
C HIS A 67 6.54 5.86 -4.55
N ILE A 68 6.45 6.51 -3.39
CA ILE A 68 5.36 6.27 -2.42
C ILE A 68 4.08 6.89 -2.98
N ILE A 69 3.09 6.05 -3.24
CA ILE A 69 1.73 6.50 -3.58
C ILE A 69 1.05 7.00 -2.29
N PHE A 70 1.20 6.27 -1.18
CA PHE A 70 0.68 6.66 0.13
C PHE A 70 1.26 5.80 1.27
N CYS A 71 1.11 6.28 2.50
CA CYS A 71 1.29 5.51 3.74
C CYS A 71 0.07 5.70 4.64
N LYS A 72 -0.31 4.68 5.42
CA LYS A 72 -1.45 4.76 6.35
C LYS A 72 -1.19 3.94 7.61
N ASN A 73 -1.46 4.56 8.75
CA ASN A 73 -1.45 3.92 10.07
C ASN A 73 -2.61 2.92 10.20
N LYS A 74 -2.39 1.87 11.00
CA LYS A 74 -3.41 0.90 11.42
C LYS A 74 -3.59 0.93 12.93
N GLU A 75 -4.81 0.64 13.34
CA GLU A 75 -5.14 0.46 14.76
C GLU A 75 -4.62 -0.90 15.26
N SER A 76 -4.83 -1.96 14.47
CA SER A 76 -4.39 -3.34 14.68
C SER A 76 -3.15 -3.71 13.88
N ASN A 77 -2.42 -4.75 14.32
CA ASN A 77 -1.31 -5.29 13.53
C ASN A 77 -1.83 -6.06 12.32
N ILE A 78 -1.05 -6.07 11.24
CA ILE A 78 -1.33 -6.89 10.07
C ILE A 78 -0.57 -8.22 10.19
N VAL A 79 -1.31 -9.32 10.13
CA VAL A 79 -0.76 -10.69 10.19
C VAL A 79 -0.30 -11.15 8.81
N ASP A 80 -1.11 -10.90 7.77
CA ASP A 80 -0.74 -11.19 6.38
C ASP A 80 -1.48 -10.28 5.40
N MET A 81 -0.94 -10.16 4.20
CA MET A 81 -1.49 -9.34 3.12
C MET A 81 -1.30 -10.00 1.74
N CYS A 82 -2.18 -9.66 0.81
CA CYS A 82 -2.06 -10.00 -0.61
C CYS A 82 -2.55 -8.85 -1.50
N ILE A 83 -2.05 -8.82 -2.73
CA ILE A 83 -2.28 -7.73 -3.67
C ILE A 83 -2.86 -8.29 -4.96
N ASN A 84 -3.93 -7.67 -5.44
CA ASN A 84 -4.42 -7.81 -6.80
C ASN A 84 -4.16 -6.51 -7.56
N ASP A 85 -3.61 -6.60 -8.76
CA ASP A 85 -3.26 -5.45 -9.60
C ASP A 85 -3.80 -5.59 -11.03
N GLU A 86 -4.94 -6.25 -11.14
CA GLU A 86 -5.69 -6.32 -12.39
C GLU A 86 -6.01 -4.90 -12.91
N LYS A 87 -6.01 -4.75 -14.23
CA LYS A 87 -5.92 -3.48 -14.95
C LYS A 87 -6.81 -2.36 -14.39
N ASP A 88 -8.04 -2.69 -14.03
CA ASP A 88 -9.05 -1.72 -13.58
C ASP A 88 -9.32 -1.75 -12.07
N LYS A 89 -8.76 -2.73 -11.34
CA LYS A 89 -9.01 -2.92 -9.90
C LYS A 89 -7.73 -3.31 -9.16
N LYS A 90 -7.16 -2.32 -8.47
CA LYS A 90 -6.01 -2.52 -7.58
C LYS A 90 -6.51 -2.67 -6.16
N ILE A 91 -6.31 -3.85 -5.58
CA ILE A 91 -6.85 -4.20 -4.27
C ILE A 91 -5.73 -4.69 -3.38
N LEU A 92 -5.74 -4.23 -2.12
CA LEU A 92 -4.97 -4.80 -1.03
C LEU A 92 -5.95 -5.50 -0.08
N ALA A 93 -5.77 -6.80 0.11
CA ALA A 93 -6.46 -7.53 1.17
C ALA A 93 -5.47 -7.88 2.27
N TYR A 94 -5.93 -7.81 3.51
CA TYR A 94 -5.11 -8.15 4.67
C TYR A 94 -5.94 -8.74 5.80
N ILE A 95 -5.28 -9.53 6.63
CA ILE A 95 -5.83 -10.10 7.86
C ILE A 95 -5.17 -9.37 9.02
N ASP A 96 -5.95 -8.82 9.94
CA ASP A 96 -5.40 -8.22 11.16
C ASP A 96 -5.23 -9.24 12.29
N ASP A 97 -4.59 -8.82 13.38
CA ASP A 97 -4.38 -9.62 14.59
C ASP A 97 -5.68 -9.99 15.33
N GLU A 98 -6.82 -9.38 14.97
CA GLU A 98 -8.16 -9.78 15.39
C GLU A 98 -8.81 -10.80 14.42
N HIS A 99 -8.05 -11.32 13.46
CA HIS A 99 -8.48 -12.24 12.41
C HIS A 99 -9.58 -11.69 11.49
N LYS A 100 -9.73 -10.37 11.40
CA LYS A 100 -10.67 -9.73 10.47
C LYS A 100 -10.01 -9.57 9.11
N ILE A 101 -10.73 -9.98 8.07
CA ILE A 101 -10.33 -9.72 6.68
C ILE A 101 -10.81 -8.32 6.30
N LYS A 102 -9.89 -7.49 5.83
CA LYS A 102 -10.17 -6.16 5.30
C LYS A 102 -9.66 -6.07 3.87
N ILE A 103 -10.45 -5.41 3.02
CA ILE A 103 -10.15 -5.21 1.61
C ILE A 103 -10.16 -3.72 1.32
N ILE A 104 -9.11 -3.23 0.65
CA ILE A 104 -8.94 -1.81 0.34
C ILE A 104 -8.81 -1.62 -1.16
N ASP A 105 -9.58 -0.69 -1.72
CA ASP A 105 -9.39 -0.18 -3.08
C ASP A 105 -8.24 0.83 -3.11
N MET A 106 -7.15 0.46 -3.77
CA MET A 106 -5.96 1.30 -3.88
C MET A 106 -6.06 2.38 -4.97
N ASN A 107 -7.05 2.30 -5.88
CA ASN A 107 -7.28 3.34 -6.88
C ASN A 107 -8.08 4.52 -6.29
N ASN A 108 -8.96 4.25 -5.32
CA ASN A 108 -9.92 5.22 -4.76
C ASN A 108 -9.54 5.67 -3.34
N GLY A 109 -8.32 6.17 -3.15
CA GLY A 109 -7.91 6.80 -1.88
C GLY A 109 -7.93 5.87 -0.66
N LEU A 110 -7.76 4.56 -0.87
CA LEU A 110 -7.80 3.53 0.20
C LEU A 110 -9.14 3.38 0.89
N GLN A 111 -10.20 3.52 0.12
CA GLN A 111 -11.52 3.17 0.58
C GLN A 111 -11.58 1.68 0.93
N GLU A 112 -12.06 1.39 2.14
CA GLU A 112 -12.34 0.02 2.56
C GLU A 112 -13.60 -0.49 1.85
N ILE A 113 -13.48 -1.66 1.24
CA ILE A 113 -14.58 -2.38 0.61
C ILE A 113 -15.25 -3.22 1.69
N LYS A 114 -16.49 -2.87 2.05
CA LYS A 114 -17.28 -3.64 3.00
C LYS A 114 -17.62 -5.00 2.41
N LEU A 115 -17.22 -6.04 3.13
CA LEU A 115 -17.67 -7.41 2.86
C LEU A 115 -18.97 -7.63 3.63
N ASN A 116 -20.08 -7.81 2.92
CA ASN A 116 -21.32 -8.27 3.53
C ASN A 116 -21.22 -9.79 3.66
N PHE A 117 -20.78 -10.26 4.81
CA PHE A 117 -20.96 -11.64 5.21
C PHE A 117 -22.35 -11.74 5.84
N GLU A 118 -23.39 -11.91 5.00
CA GLU A 118 -24.65 -12.45 5.50
C GLU A 118 -24.37 -13.91 5.84
N MET A 119 -24.24 -14.20 7.14
CA MET A 119 -24.26 -15.59 7.60
C MET A 119 -25.72 -16.05 7.53
N GLU A 120 -26.04 -16.88 6.54
CA GLU A 120 -27.26 -17.71 6.57
C GLU A 120 -27.17 -18.77 7.68
#